data_AF-A0AAU8P333-F1
#
_entry.id   AF-A0AAU8P333-F1
#
_cell.length_a   1.000
_cell.length_b   1.000
_cell.length_c   1.000
_cell.angle_alpha   90.00
_cell.angle_beta   90.00
_cell.angle_gamma   90.00
#
_symmetry.space_group_name_H-M   'P 1'
#
loop_
_entity.id
_entity.type
_entity.pdbx_description
1 polymer ?
#
loop_
_entity_poly.entity_id
_entity_poly.type
_entity_poly.pdbx_seq_one_letter_code
_entity_poly.pdbx_strand_id
1 'polypeptide(L)'
;MSQLFYIHPENPQPRLIKQVVEVLHKGGVIVYPTDSGYALGCMLEEKNAMERICRIRRIDSNHNFTLVCRDLSELSSYAFVDNAAFRLLKNNTPGGYTFILKASKEVPRRLMSEKRKTIGLRVPSNPIAQDLLAELGEPLMSTTLMLPDSEFAESDPEEIQERLGKQVDLVIHGGYLGQQPTTVIDLTDDTPLVVRVGAGDPKPFQ
;
A
#
# COMPACT_ATOMS: atom_id res chain seq x y z
N MET A 1 19.31 -8.88 9.55
CA MET A 1 19.17 -7.47 9.96
C MET A 1 18.91 -6.72 8.67
N SER A 2 17.85 -5.93 8.64
CA SER A 2 17.40 -5.18 7.47
C SER A 2 18.47 -4.18 7.04
N GLN A 3 18.51 -3.90 5.75
CA GLN A 3 19.22 -2.73 5.24
C GLN A 3 18.40 -1.47 5.57
N LEU A 4 19.07 -0.33 5.68
CA LEU A 4 18.45 0.99 5.83
C LEU A 4 18.94 1.88 4.69
N PHE A 5 18.04 2.28 3.79
CA PHE A 5 18.37 3.16 2.67
C PHE A 5 17.83 4.56 2.92
N TYR A 6 18.71 5.56 2.85
CA TYR A 6 18.33 6.97 2.87
C TYR A 6 18.01 7.41 1.44
N ILE A 7 16.73 7.60 1.15
CA ILE A 7 16.25 8.03 -0.17
C ILE A 7 15.65 9.42 -0.04
N HIS A 8 16.03 10.33 -0.93
CA HIS A 8 15.53 11.71 -0.87
C HIS A 8 14.02 11.73 -1.22
N PRO A 9 13.15 12.32 -0.38
CA PRO A 9 11.70 12.22 -0.55
C PRO A 9 11.15 12.90 -1.81
N GLU A 10 11.81 13.96 -2.28
CA GLU A 10 11.37 14.73 -3.46
C GLU A 10 12.13 14.37 -4.75
N ASN A 11 13.29 13.76 -4.63
CA ASN A 11 14.16 13.44 -5.77
C ASN A 11 14.85 12.10 -5.53
N PRO A 12 14.09 10.99 -5.55
CA PRO A 12 14.61 9.67 -5.19
C PRO A 12 15.77 9.26 -6.09
N GLN A 13 16.84 8.74 -5.51
CA GLN A 13 18.03 8.35 -6.27
C GLN A 13 17.72 7.07 -7.07
N PRO A 14 17.77 7.08 -8.41
CA PRO A 14 17.36 5.92 -9.22
C PRO A 14 18.14 4.64 -8.89
N ARG A 15 19.43 4.78 -8.52
CA ARG A 15 20.26 3.66 -8.10
C ARG A 15 19.72 2.95 -6.86
N LEU A 16 19.22 3.71 -5.87
CA LEU A 16 18.67 3.12 -4.63
C LEU A 16 17.31 2.50 -4.89
N ILE A 17 16.47 3.13 -5.72
CA ILE A 17 15.19 2.55 -6.15
C ILE A 17 15.39 1.20 -6.83
N LYS A 18 16.36 1.09 -7.75
CA LYS A 18 16.72 -0.21 -8.37
C LYS A 18 17.11 -1.27 -7.36
N GLN A 19 17.91 -0.90 -6.36
CA GLN A 19 18.30 -1.82 -5.29
C GLN A 19 17.11 -2.26 -4.43
N VAL A 20 16.12 -1.39 -4.20
CA VAL A 20 14.87 -1.76 -3.53
C VAL A 20 14.10 -2.79 -4.36
N VAL A 21 13.95 -2.56 -5.66
CA VAL A 21 13.28 -3.49 -6.59
C VAL A 21 14.00 -4.84 -6.64
N GLU A 22 15.34 -4.87 -6.62
CA GLU A 22 16.09 -6.12 -6.50
C GLU A 22 15.80 -6.89 -5.21
N VAL A 23 15.58 -6.21 -4.08
CA VAL A 23 15.18 -6.86 -2.82
C VAL A 23 13.78 -7.47 -2.96
N LEU A 24 12.84 -6.75 -3.60
CA LEU A 24 11.49 -7.25 -3.87
C LEU A 24 11.51 -8.49 -4.76
N HIS A 25 12.25 -8.48 -5.87
CA HIS A 25 12.40 -9.65 -6.76
C HIS A 25 13.05 -10.87 -6.10
N LYS A 26 13.78 -10.67 -5.00
CA LYS A 26 14.35 -11.76 -4.18
C LYS A 26 13.37 -12.30 -3.12
N GLY A 27 12.09 -11.87 -3.15
CA GLY A 27 11.08 -12.26 -2.17
C GLY A 27 11.13 -11.49 -0.86
N GLY A 28 11.77 -10.32 -0.85
CA GLY A 28 11.93 -9.48 0.33
C GLY A 28 10.65 -8.75 0.74
N VAL A 29 10.58 -8.43 2.04
CA VAL A 29 9.60 -7.51 2.63
C VAL A 29 10.29 -6.18 2.90
N ILE A 30 9.72 -5.10 2.38
CA ILE A 30 10.26 -3.75 2.56
C ILE A 30 9.32 -2.90 3.42
N VAL A 31 9.87 -1.89 4.10
CA VAL A 31 9.14 -0.75 4.63
C VAL A 31 9.45 0.47 3.77
N TYR A 32 8.42 1.15 3.28
CA TYR A 32 8.58 2.28 2.36
C TYR A 32 7.61 3.43 2.69
N PRO A 33 8.01 4.68 2.41
CA PRO A 33 7.21 5.86 2.71
C PRO A 33 6.04 6.01 1.72
N THR A 34 4.91 6.51 2.20
CA THR A 34 3.76 6.93 1.37
C THR A 34 3.25 8.30 1.80
N ASP A 35 2.28 8.86 1.10
CA ASP A 35 1.61 10.13 1.46
C ASP A 35 0.79 10.05 2.76
N SER A 36 0.53 8.85 3.28
CA SER A 36 -0.30 8.59 4.47
C SER A 36 0.40 7.64 5.45
N GLY A 37 1.66 7.96 5.76
CA GLY A 37 2.54 7.18 6.65
C GLY A 37 3.34 6.09 5.93
N TYR A 38 4.09 5.29 6.71
CA TYR A 38 4.85 4.16 6.16
C TYR A 38 3.95 2.96 5.84
N ALA A 39 4.40 2.12 4.90
CA ALA A 39 3.74 0.88 4.52
C ALA A 39 4.73 -0.28 4.48
N LEU A 40 4.22 -1.48 4.73
CA LEU A 40 4.90 -2.73 4.39
C LEU A 40 4.53 -3.12 2.97
N GLY A 41 5.50 -3.61 2.21
CA GLY A 41 5.28 -4.04 0.83
C GLY A 41 6.07 -5.29 0.46
N CYS A 42 5.50 -6.12 -0.40
CA CYS A 42 6.18 -7.20 -1.10
C CYS A 42 5.54 -7.47 -2.47
N MET A 43 6.19 -8.32 -3.27
CA MET A 43 5.66 -8.77 -4.57
C MET A 43 4.33 -9.52 -4.40
N LEU A 44 3.45 -9.42 -5.41
CA LEU A 44 2.13 -10.07 -5.38
C LEU A 44 2.24 -11.59 -5.30
N GLU A 45 3.23 -12.18 -5.96
CA GLU A 45 3.42 -13.64 -6.09
C GLU A 45 4.15 -14.27 -4.89
N GLU A 46 4.70 -13.45 -3.99
CA GLU A 46 5.51 -13.90 -2.86
C GLU A 46 4.68 -14.26 -1.62
N LYS A 47 4.32 -15.54 -1.51
CA LYS A 47 3.50 -16.04 -0.40
C LYS A 47 4.20 -15.90 0.95
N ASN A 48 5.49 -16.21 1.03
CA ASN A 48 6.25 -16.16 2.28
C ASN A 48 6.38 -14.72 2.81
N ALA A 49 6.59 -13.76 1.89
CA ALA A 49 6.65 -12.35 2.23
C ALA A 49 5.28 -11.83 2.74
N MET A 50 4.19 -12.22 2.09
CA MET A 50 2.84 -11.93 2.56
C MET A 50 2.59 -12.48 3.98
N GLU A 51 2.94 -13.74 4.25
CA GLU A 51 2.78 -14.31 5.60
C GLU A 51 3.57 -13.56 6.67
N ARG A 52 4.78 -13.08 6.33
CA ARG A 52 5.58 -12.23 7.23
C ARG A 52 4.88 -10.90 7.51
N ILE A 53 4.34 -10.24 6.49
CA ILE A 53 3.55 -9.01 6.66
C ILE A 53 2.35 -9.27 7.58
N CYS A 54 1.63 -10.38 7.39
CA CYS A 54 0.51 -10.75 8.25
C CYS A 54 0.91 -10.88 9.73
N ARG A 55 2.05 -11.53 9.99
CA ARG A 55 2.58 -11.70 11.36
C ARG A 55 2.98 -10.37 11.99
N ILE A 56 3.66 -9.50 11.25
CA ILE A 56 4.07 -8.17 11.73
C ILE A 56 2.83 -7.34 12.08
N ARG A 57 1.82 -7.34 11.20
CA ARG A 57 0.62 -6.53 11.35
C ARG A 57 -0.45 -7.14 12.25
N ARG A 58 -0.33 -8.41 12.61
CA ARG A 58 -1.37 -9.21 13.30
C ARG A 58 -2.74 -9.09 12.63
N ILE A 59 -2.76 -9.13 11.30
CA ILE A 59 -4.00 -9.09 10.51
C ILE A 59 -4.61 -10.49 10.39
N ASP A 60 -5.93 -10.56 10.51
CA ASP A 60 -6.71 -11.77 10.31
C ASP A 60 -7.07 -11.99 8.83
N SER A 61 -7.76 -13.10 8.54
CA SER A 61 -8.19 -13.46 7.19
C SER A 61 -9.31 -12.57 6.63
N ASN A 62 -9.92 -11.70 7.44
CA ASN A 62 -10.97 -10.78 7.00
C ASN A 62 -10.40 -9.44 6.52
N HIS A 63 -9.12 -9.16 6.79
CA HIS A 63 -8.47 -7.93 6.37
C HIS A 63 -8.29 -7.89 4.85
N ASN A 64 -8.65 -6.76 4.21
CA ASN A 64 -8.35 -6.54 2.80
C ASN A 64 -6.88 -6.13 2.66
N PHE A 65 -6.09 -6.90 1.92
CA PHE A 65 -4.80 -6.42 1.44
C PHE A 65 -4.99 -5.25 0.47
N THR A 66 -3.96 -4.44 0.33
CA THR A 66 -3.96 -3.32 -0.61
C THR A 66 -2.96 -3.56 -1.73
N LEU A 67 -3.40 -3.44 -2.98
CA LEU A 67 -2.51 -3.29 -4.12
C LEU A 67 -2.23 -1.81 -4.32
N VAL A 68 -0.97 -1.43 -4.18
CA VAL A 68 -0.51 -0.07 -4.41
C VAL A 68 -0.08 -0.01 -5.87
N CYS A 69 -0.81 0.77 -6.65
CA CYS A 69 -0.68 0.89 -8.10
C CYS A 69 -0.09 2.25 -8.44
N ARG A 70 0.67 2.34 -9.54
CA ARG A 70 1.28 3.58 -10.03
C ARG A 70 0.24 4.62 -10.41
N ASP A 71 -0.84 4.18 -11.05
CA ASP A 71 -1.87 5.06 -11.61
C ASP A 71 -3.25 4.37 -11.71
N LEU A 72 -4.25 5.13 -12.13
CA LEU A 72 -5.62 4.63 -12.29
C LEU A 72 -5.74 3.56 -13.40
N SER A 73 -4.89 3.61 -14.42
CA SER A 73 -4.90 2.64 -15.51
C SER A 73 -4.44 1.27 -15.03
N GLU A 74 -3.35 1.24 -14.26
CA GLU A 74 -2.87 0.02 -13.63
C GLU A 74 -3.91 -0.53 -12.64
N LEU A 75 -4.44 0.32 -11.76
CA LEU A 75 -5.51 -0.06 -10.81
C LEU A 75 -6.69 -0.76 -11.50
N SER A 76 -7.15 -0.22 -12.62
CA SER A 76 -8.28 -0.75 -13.40
C SER A 76 -8.01 -2.13 -14.02
N SER A 77 -6.74 -2.56 -14.09
CA SER A 77 -6.37 -3.91 -14.53
C SER A 77 -6.58 -4.96 -13.44
N TYR A 78 -6.48 -4.55 -12.17
CA TYR A 78 -6.59 -5.43 -11.00
C TYR A 78 -7.99 -5.42 -10.36
N ALA A 79 -8.92 -4.63 -10.87
CA ALA A 79 -10.25 -4.50 -10.30
C ALA A 79 -11.32 -4.24 -11.35
N PHE A 80 -12.56 -4.65 -11.04
CA PHE A 80 -13.72 -4.24 -11.81
C PHE A 80 -14.11 -2.81 -11.41
N VAL A 81 -14.01 -1.89 -12.36
CA VAL A 81 -14.33 -0.48 -12.17
C VAL A 81 -15.46 -0.10 -13.13
N ASP A 82 -16.64 0.17 -12.59
CA ASP A 82 -17.75 0.70 -13.37
C ASP A 82 -17.64 2.22 -13.59
N ASN A 83 -18.59 2.80 -14.34
CA ASN A 83 -18.58 4.23 -14.66
C ASN A 83 -18.77 5.15 -13.45
N ALA A 84 -19.46 4.70 -12.39
CA ALA A 84 -19.66 5.48 -11.18
C ALA A 84 -18.36 5.49 -10.35
N ALA A 85 -17.80 4.31 -10.10
CA ALA A 85 -16.52 4.13 -9.43
C ALA A 85 -15.39 4.86 -10.18
N PHE A 86 -15.31 4.77 -11.51
CA PHE A 86 -14.28 5.44 -12.30
C PHE A 86 -14.28 6.97 -12.10
N ARG A 87 -15.47 7.60 -12.09
CA ARG A 87 -15.59 9.05 -11.87
C ARG A 87 -15.11 9.45 -10.48
N LEU A 88 -15.45 8.65 -9.46
CA LEU A 88 -14.99 8.87 -8.10
C LEU A 88 -13.47 8.70 -7.99
N LEU A 89 -12.92 7.61 -8.52
CA LEU A 89 -11.49 7.35 -8.51
C LEU A 89 -10.71 8.45 -9.21
N LYS A 90 -11.12 8.84 -10.43
CA LYS A 90 -10.44 9.87 -11.23
C LYS A 90 -10.33 11.21 -10.50
N ASN A 91 -11.35 11.60 -9.74
CA ASN A 91 -11.37 12.87 -9.02
C ASN A 91 -10.70 12.80 -7.64
N ASN A 92 -10.37 11.61 -7.15
CA ASN A 92 -9.83 11.37 -5.81
C ASN A 92 -8.56 10.50 -5.82
N THR A 93 -7.84 10.45 -6.95
CA THR A 93 -6.52 9.82 -7.08
C THR A 93 -5.57 10.75 -7.83
N PRO A 94 -4.26 10.74 -7.49
CA PRO A 94 -3.61 9.98 -6.42
C PRO A 94 -3.88 10.54 -5.01
N GLY A 95 -3.47 9.84 -3.95
CA GLY A 95 -3.36 10.39 -2.60
C GLY A 95 -3.92 9.53 -1.46
N GLY A 96 -4.47 10.21 -0.45
CA GLY A 96 -4.80 9.68 0.89
C GLY A 96 -6.00 8.73 0.97
N TYR A 97 -6.23 7.92 -0.05
CA TYR A 97 -7.37 7.01 -0.14
C TYR A 97 -6.94 5.55 -0.36
N THR A 98 -7.79 4.64 0.10
CA THR A 98 -7.78 3.24 -0.28
C THR A 98 -9.18 2.82 -0.66
N PHE A 99 -9.35 2.29 -1.87
CA PHE A 99 -10.65 1.91 -2.42
C PHE A 99 -10.80 0.40 -2.40
N ILE A 100 -11.85 -0.10 -1.76
CA ILE A 100 -12.20 -1.51 -1.79
C ILE A 100 -13.09 -1.73 -3.01
N LEU A 101 -12.64 -2.59 -3.93
CA LEU A 101 -13.34 -2.92 -5.16
C LEU A 101 -13.39 -4.45 -5.35
N LYS A 102 -14.25 -4.91 -6.27
CA LYS A 102 -14.26 -6.32 -6.70
C LYS A 102 -12.97 -6.61 -7.48
N ALA A 103 -12.22 -7.61 -7.04
CA ALA A 103 -10.94 -7.96 -7.65
C ALA A 103 -11.13 -8.57 -9.05
N SER A 104 -10.25 -8.23 -9.99
CA SER A 104 -10.20 -8.91 -11.28
C SER A 104 -9.55 -10.30 -11.17
N LYS A 105 -9.43 -11.01 -12.28
CA LYS A 105 -8.75 -12.32 -12.33
C LYS A 105 -7.23 -12.21 -12.19
N GLU A 106 -6.65 -11.03 -12.41
CA GLU A 106 -5.21 -10.77 -12.29
C GLU A 106 -4.75 -10.79 -10.83
N VAL A 107 -5.66 -10.56 -9.88
CA VAL A 107 -5.33 -10.59 -8.46
C VAL A 107 -5.24 -12.05 -7.99
N PRO A 108 -4.13 -12.47 -7.35
CA PRO A 108 -4.05 -13.79 -6.75
C PRO A 108 -5.15 -14.02 -5.72
N ARG A 109 -5.85 -15.17 -5.78
CA ARG A 109 -6.99 -15.49 -4.89
C ARG A 109 -6.67 -15.34 -3.40
N ARG A 110 -5.42 -15.55 -2.99
CA ARG A 110 -4.96 -15.41 -1.60
C ARG A 110 -4.91 -13.97 -1.09
N LEU A 111 -4.90 -12.98 -1.98
CA LEU A 111 -4.93 -11.55 -1.64
C LEU A 111 -6.36 -11.00 -1.57
N MET A 112 -7.32 -11.72 -2.15
CA MET A 112 -8.72 -11.31 -2.13
C MET A 112 -9.37 -11.65 -0.79
N SER A 113 -10.34 -10.84 -0.36
CA SER A 113 -11.23 -11.24 0.73
C SER A 113 -11.98 -12.53 0.38
N GLU A 114 -12.01 -13.49 1.31
CA GLU A 114 -12.53 -14.84 1.02
C GLU A 114 -13.99 -14.83 0.57
N LYS A 115 -14.82 -14.02 1.24
CA LYS A 115 -16.27 -13.98 1.04
C LYS A 115 -16.71 -13.07 -0.10
N ARG A 116 -16.17 -11.85 -0.16
CA ARG A 116 -16.64 -10.82 -1.10
C ARG A 116 -15.80 -10.75 -2.39
N LYS A 117 -14.65 -11.44 -2.44
CA LYS A 117 -13.69 -11.38 -3.55
C LYS A 117 -13.25 -9.95 -3.85
N THR A 118 -12.97 -9.20 -2.79
CA THR A 118 -12.58 -7.79 -2.85
C THR A 118 -11.10 -7.61 -2.60
N ILE A 119 -10.57 -6.48 -3.05
CA ILE A 119 -9.19 -6.05 -2.82
C ILE A 119 -9.17 -4.54 -2.55
N GLY A 120 -8.30 -4.08 -1.65
CA GLY A 120 -8.02 -2.66 -1.49
C GLY A 120 -7.08 -2.19 -2.60
N LEU A 121 -7.31 -1.01 -3.16
CA LEU A 121 -6.45 -0.42 -4.17
C LEU A 121 -6.10 1.01 -3.77
N ARG A 122 -4.85 1.39 -4.04
CA ARG A 122 -4.33 2.70 -3.69
C ARG A 122 -3.41 3.20 -4.78
N VAL A 123 -3.51 4.50 -5.08
CA VAL A 123 -2.55 5.20 -5.93
C VAL A 123 -1.86 6.27 -5.06
N PRO A 124 -0.61 6.06 -4.63
CA PRO A 124 0.06 6.98 -3.72
C PRO A 124 0.53 8.23 -4.46
N SER A 125 0.73 9.35 -3.77
CA SER A 125 1.30 10.58 -4.35
C SER A 125 2.75 10.84 -3.92
N ASN A 126 3.33 9.97 -3.07
CA ASN A 126 4.71 10.09 -2.61
C ASN A 126 5.70 9.75 -3.75
N PRO A 127 6.73 10.59 -4.01
CA PRO A 127 7.68 10.35 -5.10
C PRO A 127 8.48 9.05 -4.99
N ILE A 128 8.91 8.66 -3.79
CA ILE A 128 9.63 7.38 -3.58
C ILE A 128 8.73 6.20 -3.94
N ALA A 129 7.47 6.22 -3.51
CA ALA A 129 6.51 5.17 -3.86
C ALA A 129 6.23 5.14 -5.36
N GLN A 130 6.09 6.30 -6.01
CA GLN A 130 5.86 6.40 -7.45
C GLN A 130 7.06 5.89 -8.26
N ASP A 131 8.28 6.28 -7.92
CA ASP A 131 9.50 5.81 -8.59
C ASP A 131 9.71 4.30 -8.38
N LEU A 132 9.38 3.79 -7.18
CA LEU A 132 9.42 2.36 -6.89
C LEU A 132 8.46 1.57 -7.80
N LEU A 133 7.21 2.03 -7.93
CA LEU A 133 6.20 1.36 -8.77
C LEU A 133 6.54 1.48 -10.26
N ALA A 134 7.09 2.62 -10.68
CA ALA A 134 7.54 2.83 -12.05
C ALA A 134 8.70 1.89 -12.42
N GLU A 135 9.69 1.72 -11.53
CA GLU A 135 10.81 0.80 -11.74
C GLU A 135 10.37 -0.67 -11.64
N LEU A 136 9.45 -0.99 -10.71
CA LEU A 136 8.95 -2.36 -10.53
C LEU A 136 8.12 -2.83 -11.73
N GLY A 137 7.31 -1.95 -12.33
CA GLY A 137 6.49 -2.26 -13.51
C GLY A 137 5.19 -3.03 -13.22
N GLU A 138 4.88 -3.26 -11.95
CA GLU A 138 3.64 -3.88 -11.47
C GLU A 138 3.27 -3.34 -10.07
N PRO A 139 2.03 -3.56 -9.58
CA PRO A 139 1.63 -3.12 -8.26
C PRO A 139 2.43 -3.77 -7.14
N LEU A 140 2.42 -3.14 -5.96
CA LEU A 140 2.99 -3.71 -4.75
C LEU A 140 1.89 -4.19 -3.80
N MET A 141 1.96 -5.45 -3.36
CA MET A 141 1.08 -5.95 -2.30
C MET A 141 1.54 -5.31 -0.99
N SER A 142 0.64 -4.53 -0.39
CA SER A 142 0.99 -3.67 0.72
C SER A 142 -0.07 -3.62 1.81
N THR A 143 0.37 -3.16 2.98
CA THR A 143 -0.50 -2.77 4.09
C THR A 143 0.07 -1.52 4.73
N THR A 144 -0.77 -0.58 5.15
CA THR A 144 -0.31 0.53 6.00
C THR A 144 0.37 -0.05 7.23
N LEU A 145 1.59 0.41 7.51
CA LEU A 145 2.34 0.00 8.69
C LEU A 145 1.75 0.73 9.89
N MET A 146 0.74 0.11 10.49
CA MET A 146 0.27 0.48 11.83
C MET A 146 0.68 -0.69 12.72
N LEU A 147 1.22 -0.46 13.90
CA LEU A 147 1.45 -1.58 14.82
C LEU A 147 0.11 -2.06 15.41
N PRO A 148 0.05 -3.31 15.91
CA PRO A 148 -1.13 -3.81 16.60
C PRO A 148 -1.57 -2.85 17.72
N ASP A 149 -2.88 -2.70 17.89
CA ASP A 149 -3.51 -1.83 18.90
C ASP A 149 -3.28 -0.31 18.69
N SER A 150 -2.69 0.09 17.55
CA SER A 150 -2.55 1.49 17.13
C SER A 150 -3.54 1.86 16.02
N GLU A 151 -4.13 3.04 16.13
CA GLU A 151 -4.92 3.67 15.07
C GLU A 151 -4.06 4.52 14.11
N PHE A 152 -2.78 4.69 14.44
CA PHE A 152 -1.83 5.55 13.73
C PHE A 152 -0.85 4.73 12.89
N ALA A 153 -0.53 5.27 11.71
CA ALA A 153 0.54 4.76 10.88
C ALA A 153 1.89 5.17 11.48
N GLU A 154 2.87 4.27 11.41
CA GLU A 154 4.25 4.56 11.77
C GLU A 154 4.78 5.66 10.85
N SER A 155 5.46 6.64 11.46
CA SER A 155 5.92 7.86 10.78
C SER A 155 7.42 8.08 10.87
N ASP A 156 8.10 7.40 11.80
CA ASP A 156 9.51 7.58 12.11
C ASP A 156 10.33 6.39 11.57
N PRO A 157 11.15 6.58 10.52
CA PRO A 157 11.94 5.50 9.94
C PRO A 157 13.00 4.93 10.89
N GLU A 158 13.52 5.70 11.85
CA GLU A 158 14.51 5.22 12.81
C GLU A 158 13.84 4.30 13.83
N GLU A 159 12.69 4.70 14.37
CA GLU A 159 11.87 3.85 15.26
C GLU A 159 11.42 2.57 14.56
N ILE A 160 11.01 2.66 13.29
CA ILE A 160 10.67 1.51 12.45
C ILE A 160 11.88 0.56 12.34
N GLN A 161 13.07 1.08 12.05
CA GLN A 161 14.28 0.27 11.91
C GLN A 161 14.63 -0.44 13.22
N GLU A 162 14.52 0.24 14.36
CA GLU A 162 14.78 -0.35 15.68
C GLU A 162 13.79 -1.49 16.00
N ARG A 163 12.50 -1.29 15.75
CA ARG A 163 11.43 -2.25 16.09
C ARG A 163 11.35 -3.41 15.11
N LEU A 164 11.46 -3.14 13.82
CA LEU A 164 11.13 -4.08 12.75
C LEU A 164 12.33 -4.52 11.93
N GLY A 165 13.53 -3.96 12.14
CA GLY A 165 14.71 -4.28 11.32
C GLY A 165 15.19 -5.73 11.41
N LYS A 166 14.67 -6.55 12.32
CA LYS A 166 14.91 -8.01 12.34
C LYS A 166 13.85 -8.83 11.59
N GLN A 167 12.74 -8.19 11.22
CA GLN A 167 11.54 -8.83 10.66
C GLN A 167 11.35 -8.51 9.18
N VAL A 168 11.94 -7.40 8.70
CA VAL A 168 11.93 -6.97 7.29
C VAL A 168 13.32 -7.03 6.68
N ASP A 169 13.40 -6.96 5.35
CA ASP A 169 14.67 -7.06 4.61
C ASP A 169 15.27 -5.68 4.32
N LEU A 170 14.42 -4.65 4.18
CA LEU A 170 14.84 -3.28 3.90
C LEU A 170 13.86 -2.28 4.52
N VAL A 171 14.39 -1.22 5.12
CA VAL A 171 13.65 -0.02 5.51
C VAL A 171 14.16 1.13 4.66
N ILE A 172 13.25 1.88 4.05
CA ILE A 172 13.57 3.10 3.31
C ILE A 172 13.33 4.29 4.24
N HIS A 173 14.39 4.99 4.62
CA HIS A 173 14.28 6.28 5.27
C HIS A 173 13.94 7.35 4.23
N GLY A 174 12.65 7.66 4.10
CA GLY A 174 12.11 8.73 3.25
C GLY A 174 11.74 10.00 3.99
N GLY A 175 12.21 10.19 5.22
CA GLY A 175 11.85 11.30 6.09
C GLY A 175 10.73 10.97 7.08
N TYR A 176 10.39 11.95 7.91
CA TYR A 176 9.32 11.86 8.91
C TYR A 176 7.98 12.20 8.27
N LEU A 177 6.99 11.33 8.46
CA LEU A 177 5.70 11.42 7.78
C LEU A 177 4.55 11.78 8.73
N GLY A 178 3.37 12.02 8.17
CA GLY A 178 2.14 12.05 8.95
C GLY A 178 1.77 10.65 9.46
N GLN A 179 1.10 10.61 10.60
CA GLN A 179 0.61 9.37 11.23
C GLN A 179 -0.82 9.01 10.83
N GLN A 180 -1.53 9.90 10.11
CA GLN A 180 -2.88 9.64 9.66
C GLN A 180 -2.87 8.62 8.50
N PRO A 181 -3.55 7.47 8.65
CA PRO A 181 -3.67 6.51 7.57
C PRO A 181 -4.63 7.01 6.49
N THR A 182 -4.75 6.27 5.39
CA THR A 182 -5.70 6.59 4.31
C THR A 182 -7.16 6.53 4.76
N THR A 183 -8.00 7.37 4.17
CA THR A 183 -9.45 7.18 4.19
C THR A 183 -9.79 5.95 3.35
N VAL A 184 -10.57 5.03 3.91
CA VAL A 184 -10.95 3.78 3.24
C VAL A 184 -12.39 3.87 2.79
N ILE A 185 -12.62 3.70 1.49
CA ILE A 185 -13.93 3.75 0.86
C ILE A 185 -14.23 2.39 0.21
N ASP A 186 -15.36 1.79 0.54
CA ASP A 186 -15.88 0.62 -0.14
C ASP A 186 -16.77 1.06 -1.32
N LEU A 187 -16.41 0.64 -2.53
CA LEU A 187 -17.06 0.95 -3.80
C LEU A 187 -17.58 -0.32 -4.49
N THR A 188 -17.83 -1.39 -3.73
CA THR A 188 -18.22 -2.69 -4.32
C THR A 188 -19.69 -2.79 -4.71
N ASP A 189 -20.52 -1.94 -4.11
CA ASP A 189 -21.95 -1.79 -4.32
C ASP A 189 -22.25 -0.40 -4.89
N ASP A 190 -23.49 -0.15 -5.32
CA ASP A 190 -23.87 1.09 -6.03
C ASP A 190 -23.67 2.38 -5.21
N THR A 191 -23.65 2.25 -3.89
CA THR A 191 -23.48 3.38 -2.95
C THR A 191 -22.14 3.26 -2.24
N PRO A 192 -21.25 4.27 -2.36
CA PRO A 192 -20.00 4.32 -1.61
C PRO A 192 -20.24 4.24 -0.10
N LEU A 193 -19.38 3.49 0.61
CA LEU A 193 -19.38 3.40 2.06
C LEU A 193 -18.03 3.83 2.63
N VAL A 194 -18.02 4.81 3.53
CA VAL A 194 -16.82 5.21 4.28
C VAL A 194 -16.55 4.18 5.36
N VAL A 195 -15.53 3.34 5.16
CA VAL A 195 -15.10 2.29 6.11
C VAL A 195 -14.21 2.86 7.21
N ARG A 196 -13.36 3.83 6.87
CA ARG A 196 -12.48 4.54 7.79
C ARG A 196 -12.25 5.96 7.32
N VAL A 197 -12.30 6.92 8.23
CA VAL A 197 -11.86 8.30 7.96
C VAL A 197 -10.38 8.43 8.33
N GLY A 198 -9.59 8.98 7.40
CA GLY A 198 -8.15 9.21 7.54
C GLY A 198 -7.74 10.50 6.83
N ALA A 199 -6.61 10.49 6.13
CA ALA A 199 -6.04 11.68 5.49
C ALA A 199 -6.87 12.24 4.31
N GLY A 200 -7.70 11.42 3.66
CA GLY A 200 -8.54 11.85 2.53
C GLY A 200 -9.90 12.39 2.99
N ASP A 201 -10.40 13.47 2.36
CA ASP A 201 -11.75 14.00 2.64
C ASP A 201 -12.83 12.95 2.29
N PRO A 202 -13.69 12.53 3.24
CA PRO A 202 -14.76 11.56 2.97
C PRO A 202 -15.97 12.17 2.26
N LYS A 203 -16.14 13.49 2.23
CA LYS A 203 -17.34 14.16 1.69
C LYS A 203 -17.72 13.79 0.25
N PRO A 204 -16.78 13.54 -0.69
CA PRO A 204 -17.14 13.13 -2.05
C PRO A 204 -17.86 11.77 -2.14
N PHE A 205 -17.91 11.01 -1.03
CA PHE A 205 -18.45 9.66 -0.94
C PHE A 205 -19.65 9.56 0.01
N GLN A 206 -20.22 10.70 0.42
CA GLN A 206 -21.36 10.82 1.34
C GLN A 206 -22.59 11.41 0.64
#